data_AF-A0AAD2YTF0-F1
#
_entry.id   AF-A0AAD2YTF0-F1
#
_cell.length_a   1.000
_cell.length_b   1.000
_cell.length_c   1.000
_cell.angle_alpha   90.00
_cell.angle_beta   90.00
_cell.angle_gamma   90.00
#
_symmetry.space_group_name_H-M   'P 1'
#
loop_
_entity.id
_entity.type
_entity.pdbx_description
1 polymer ?
#
loop_
_entity_poly.entity_id
_entity_poly.type
_entity_poly.pdbx_seq_one_letter_code
_entity_poly.pdbx_strand_id
1 'polypeptide(L)'
;QVQGAGTAATGTLTTSTTDGNIGRVMRVGDFGIGAKSGIQFSNPTEQVPMPNECGFYTVGTNTATLRAGSWMVSGFSQNAMGGLGIVPSSGEAYIASYHNATNVFNLFTIRTTKNTTVDANGFIKAASPIVKLFANSIELNEDAKDQEITFEKLGTGDYLIKGSLGFAQEGWYIEIPKDANGNTVVAVLYETLENGDLSIKTYKRKFDFDIAAVVADLDNPLDIPTGRWIDIRLHEEPVPEPEEPLSETPVEFQPTNLSQAVAAAMIGV
;
A
#
# COMPACT_ATOMS: atom_id res chain seq x y z
N GLN A 1 -32.03 -20.72 46.24
CA GLN A 1 -32.03 -20.79 44.76
C GLN A 1 -32.85 -19.61 44.27
N VAL A 2 -32.22 -18.58 43.69
CA VAL A 2 -32.96 -17.39 43.23
C VAL A 2 -33.65 -17.74 41.92
N GLN A 3 -34.95 -18.03 41.96
CA GLN A 3 -35.80 -18.18 40.78
C GLN A 3 -35.88 -16.83 40.06
N GLY A 4 -35.40 -16.76 38.81
CA GLY A 4 -35.49 -15.56 37.97
C GLY A 4 -34.18 -15.18 37.28
N ALA A 5 -33.05 -15.78 37.65
CA ALA A 5 -31.81 -15.60 36.92
C ALA A 5 -31.86 -16.46 35.65
N GLY A 6 -31.95 -15.84 34.46
CA GLY A 6 -31.93 -16.54 33.17
C GLY A 6 -30.61 -17.29 32.92
N THR A 7 -30.52 -18.10 31.87
CA THR A 7 -29.35 -18.96 31.58
C THR A 7 -28.02 -18.20 31.45
N ALA A 8 -28.05 -16.90 31.14
CA ALA A 8 -26.88 -16.02 31.12
C ALA A 8 -26.25 -15.82 32.52
N ALA A 9 -27.06 -15.84 33.59
CA ALA A 9 -26.58 -15.63 34.96
C ALA A 9 -25.83 -16.84 35.55
N THR A 10 -25.93 -18.00 34.89
CA THR A 10 -25.18 -19.22 35.24
C THR A 10 -23.94 -19.45 34.38
N GLY A 11 -23.73 -18.61 33.36
CA GLY A 11 -22.60 -18.75 32.45
C GLY A 11 -21.29 -18.24 33.07
N THR A 12 -20.21 -19.00 32.89
CA THR A 12 -18.88 -18.55 33.28
C THR A 12 -18.41 -17.45 32.33
N LEU A 13 -18.09 -16.28 32.86
CA LEU A 13 -17.47 -15.21 32.06
C LEU A 13 -16.13 -15.68 31.50
N THR A 14 -15.75 -15.17 30.35
CA THR A 14 -14.36 -15.17 29.88
C THR A 14 -13.40 -14.65 30.96
N THR A 15 -12.17 -15.13 30.97
CA THR A 15 -11.14 -14.73 31.95
C THR A 15 -10.07 -13.81 31.37
N SER A 16 -9.85 -13.83 30.06
CA SER A 16 -8.93 -12.95 29.32
C SER A 16 -9.57 -12.46 28.02
N THR A 17 -8.94 -11.49 27.36
CA THR A 17 -9.37 -10.98 26.05
C THR A 17 -9.21 -12.00 24.92
N THR A 18 -8.53 -13.12 25.16
CA THR A 18 -8.30 -14.22 24.20
C THR A 18 -8.81 -15.56 24.73
N ASP A 19 -9.76 -15.56 25.67
CA ASP A 19 -10.28 -16.79 26.30
C ASP A 19 -11.08 -17.65 25.32
N GLY A 20 -10.39 -18.57 24.64
CA GLY A 20 -10.95 -19.47 23.63
C GLY A 20 -11.81 -20.63 24.16
N ASN A 21 -12.13 -20.67 25.46
CA ASN A 21 -12.99 -21.73 25.99
C ASN A 21 -14.42 -21.62 25.46
N ILE A 22 -14.88 -22.66 24.76
CA ILE A 22 -16.24 -22.72 24.21
C ILE A 22 -17.28 -22.71 25.35
N GLY A 23 -18.33 -21.90 25.19
CA GLY A 23 -19.44 -21.79 26.15
C GLY A 23 -19.27 -20.70 27.21
N ARG A 24 -18.19 -19.91 27.15
CA ARG A 24 -18.04 -18.71 27.99
C ARG A 24 -19.00 -17.59 27.59
N VAL A 25 -19.38 -16.77 28.57
CA VAL A 25 -20.08 -15.51 28.35
C VAL A 25 -19.04 -14.41 28.10
N MET A 26 -19.12 -13.76 26.94
CA MET A 26 -18.16 -12.74 26.52
C MET A 26 -18.37 -11.41 27.26
N ARG A 27 -17.29 -10.82 27.77
CA ARG A 27 -17.27 -9.46 28.35
C ARG A 27 -16.94 -8.44 27.26
N VAL A 28 -17.32 -7.19 27.50
CA VAL A 28 -16.90 -6.08 26.62
C VAL A 28 -15.37 -6.02 26.58
N GLY A 29 -14.83 -6.00 25.37
CA GLY A 29 -13.40 -5.96 25.07
C GLY A 29 -12.77 -7.31 24.77
N ASP A 30 -13.43 -8.44 25.06
CA ASP A 30 -12.90 -9.74 24.68
C ASP A 30 -12.93 -9.91 23.16
N PHE A 31 -11.88 -10.55 22.63
CA PHE A 31 -11.61 -10.69 21.20
C PHE A 31 -11.64 -9.35 20.44
N GLY A 32 -11.41 -8.24 21.14
CA GLY A 32 -11.45 -6.88 20.60
C GLY A 32 -12.86 -6.32 20.39
N ILE A 33 -13.91 -7.06 20.75
CA ILE A 33 -15.30 -6.63 20.52
C ILE A 33 -15.72 -5.61 21.58
N GLY A 34 -16.08 -4.40 21.15
CA GLY A 34 -16.50 -3.31 22.04
C GLY A 34 -15.34 -2.60 22.77
N ALA A 35 -14.09 -2.98 22.50
CA ALA A 35 -12.92 -2.21 22.91
C ALA A 35 -12.71 -0.99 21.98
N LYS A 36 -12.02 0.04 22.49
CA LYS A 36 -11.62 1.21 21.67
C LYS A 36 -10.54 0.90 20.63
N SER A 37 -9.78 -0.18 20.86
CA SER A 37 -8.73 -0.68 19.98
C SER A 37 -8.84 -2.20 19.97
N GLY A 38 -8.53 -2.82 18.84
CA GLY A 38 -8.36 -4.26 18.76
C GLY A 38 -7.25 -4.75 19.69
N ILE A 39 -7.17 -6.06 19.88
CA ILE A 39 -6.09 -6.69 20.64
C ILE A 39 -4.77 -6.45 19.89
N GLN A 40 -3.80 -5.86 20.58
CA GLN A 40 -2.48 -5.59 19.99
C GLN A 40 -1.77 -6.90 19.66
N PHE A 41 -1.20 -6.98 18.46
CA PHE A 41 -0.24 -8.01 18.12
C PHE A 41 1.08 -7.75 18.84
N SER A 42 1.30 -8.44 19.95
CA SER A 42 2.56 -8.41 20.68
C SER A 42 3.39 -9.65 20.34
N ASN A 43 4.16 -9.61 19.25
CA ASN A 43 5.36 -10.46 19.14
C ASN A 43 6.31 -10.00 18.01
N PRO A 44 7.41 -9.26 18.33
CA PRO A 44 8.52 -9.04 17.40
C PRO A 44 9.46 -10.26 17.30
N THR A 45 9.29 -11.28 18.14
CA THR A 45 10.30 -12.32 18.39
C THR A 45 9.89 -13.75 18.06
N GLU A 46 8.63 -14.01 17.71
CA GLU A 46 8.19 -15.35 17.28
C GLU A 46 7.51 -15.28 15.93
N GLN A 47 7.87 -16.24 15.08
CA GLN A 47 7.48 -16.37 13.68
C GLN A 47 5.98 -16.65 13.44
N VAL A 48 5.09 -16.15 14.28
CA VAL A 48 3.64 -16.34 14.12
C VAL A 48 3.06 -15.07 13.48
N PRO A 49 2.80 -15.07 12.17
CA PRO A 49 2.34 -13.89 11.43
C PRO A 49 0.91 -13.48 11.76
N MET A 50 0.14 -14.30 12.49
CA MET A 50 -1.29 -14.10 12.80
C MET A 50 -1.65 -14.75 14.15
N PRO A 51 -2.63 -14.21 14.90
CA PRO A 51 -3.06 -14.78 16.18
C PRO A 51 -3.80 -16.09 15.94
N ASN A 52 -3.70 -17.09 16.82
CA ASN A 52 -4.40 -18.37 16.64
C ASN A 52 -5.90 -18.29 16.99
N GLU A 53 -6.34 -17.22 17.66
CA GLU A 53 -7.72 -16.98 18.01
C GLU A 53 -8.44 -16.11 16.97
N CYS A 54 -9.76 -16.33 16.83
CA CYS A 54 -10.61 -15.43 16.06
C CYS A 54 -10.83 -14.13 16.85
N GLY A 55 -10.86 -12.99 16.16
CA GLY A 55 -11.11 -11.71 16.83
C GLY A 55 -10.76 -10.49 16.00
N PHE A 56 -10.80 -9.34 16.67
CA PHE A 56 -10.43 -8.03 16.17
C PHE A 56 -9.11 -7.60 16.80
N TYR A 57 -8.14 -7.34 15.96
CA TYR A 57 -6.76 -7.09 16.33
C TYR A 57 -6.26 -5.80 15.71
N THR A 58 -5.12 -5.34 16.21
CA THR A 58 -4.42 -4.18 15.68
C THR A 58 -2.93 -4.48 15.58
N VAL A 59 -2.33 -4.06 14.48
CA VAL A 59 -0.88 -4.08 14.27
C VAL A 59 -0.41 -2.64 14.39
N GLY A 60 0.49 -2.35 15.34
CA GLY A 60 0.98 -0.99 15.58
C GLY A 60 1.97 -0.48 14.53
N THR A 61 2.76 -1.37 13.93
CA THR A 61 3.82 -1.05 12.97
C THR A 61 3.83 -2.06 11.83
N ASN A 62 4.35 -1.68 10.66
CA ASN A 62 4.54 -2.64 9.58
C ASN A 62 5.52 -3.73 10.02
N THR A 63 5.24 -4.97 9.64
CA THR A 63 6.15 -6.10 9.83
C THR A 63 6.45 -6.74 8.46
N ALA A 64 7.34 -7.73 8.44
CA ALA A 64 7.61 -8.51 7.23
C ALA A 64 6.36 -9.18 6.64
N THR A 65 5.33 -9.40 7.45
CA THR A 65 4.12 -10.16 7.06
C THR A 65 2.84 -9.31 7.10
N LEU A 66 2.66 -8.47 8.11
CA LEU A 66 1.45 -7.65 8.27
C LEU A 66 1.72 -6.17 8.08
N ARG A 67 0.67 -5.45 7.68
CA ARG A 67 0.67 -3.99 7.62
C ARG A 67 0.06 -3.42 8.90
N ALA A 68 0.59 -2.28 9.35
CA ALA A 68 0.05 -1.52 10.46
C ALA A 68 -1.41 -1.17 10.19
N GLY A 69 -2.32 -1.53 11.10
CA GLY A 69 -3.74 -1.32 10.87
C GLY A 69 -4.64 -2.19 11.73
N SER A 70 -5.93 -2.14 11.42
CA SER A 70 -6.97 -2.93 12.07
C SER A 70 -7.22 -4.22 11.31
N TRP A 71 -7.30 -5.33 12.02
CA TRP A 71 -7.40 -6.66 11.44
C TRP A 71 -8.55 -7.45 12.04
N MET A 72 -9.33 -8.10 11.19
CA MET A 72 -10.25 -9.16 11.58
C MET A 72 -9.58 -10.49 11.25
N VAL A 73 -9.49 -11.39 12.22
CA VAL A 73 -8.89 -12.72 12.03
C VAL A 73 -9.91 -13.79 12.33
N SER A 74 -9.93 -14.82 11.49
CA SER A 74 -10.76 -16.00 11.64
C SER A 74 -9.96 -17.27 11.37
N GLY A 75 -10.13 -18.27 12.23
CA GLY A 75 -9.56 -19.60 12.04
C GLY A 75 -10.49 -20.51 11.23
N PHE A 76 -9.93 -21.16 10.20
CA PHE A 76 -10.54 -22.33 9.56
C PHE A 76 -10.24 -23.62 10.36
N SER A 77 -9.03 -23.72 10.93
CA SER A 77 -8.62 -24.81 11.82
C SER A 77 -7.60 -24.30 12.83
N GLN A 78 -7.15 -25.16 13.76
CA GLN A 78 -6.06 -24.83 14.69
C GLN A 78 -4.77 -24.35 13.99
N ASN A 79 -4.58 -24.70 12.71
CA ASN A 79 -3.38 -24.37 11.95
C ASN A 79 -3.64 -23.43 10.77
N ALA A 80 -4.88 -23.06 10.46
CA ALA A 80 -5.22 -22.39 9.21
C ALA A 80 -6.10 -21.18 9.47
N MET A 81 -5.70 -20.02 9.00
CA MET A 81 -6.27 -18.74 9.38
C MET A 81 -6.41 -17.81 8.18
N GLY A 82 -7.45 -17.00 8.21
CA GLY A 82 -7.68 -15.90 7.29
C GLY A 82 -7.80 -14.59 8.02
N GLY A 83 -7.37 -13.50 7.38
CA GLY A 83 -7.49 -12.16 7.92
C GLY A 83 -7.96 -11.15 6.88
N LEU A 84 -8.69 -10.14 7.34
CA LEU A 84 -8.99 -8.93 6.58
C LEU A 84 -8.39 -7.74 7.34
N GLY A 85 -7.46 -7.03 6.71
CA GLY A 85 -6.78 -5.86 7.25
C GLY A 85 -7.22 -4.59 6.57
N ILE A 86 -7.32 -3.49 7.32
CA ILE A 86 -7.50 -2.13 6.81
C ILE A 86 -6.46 -1.24 7.49
N VAL A 87 -5.70 -0.49 6.70
CA VAL A 87 -4.74 0.51 7.16
C VAL A 87 -5.48 1.85 7.27
N PRO A 88 -5.77 2.37 8.47
CA PRO A 88 -6.63 3.56 8.60
C PRO A 88 -6.02 4.83 8.03
N SER A 89 -4.69 4.95 8.04
CA SER A 89 -3.97 6.13 7.52
C SER A 89 -4.02 6.22 6.00
N SER A 90 -3.90 5.07 5.32
CA SER A 90 -3.86 5.01 3.86
C SER A 90 -5.21 4.59 3.26
N GLY A 91 -6.09 3.92 4.00
CA GLY A 91 -7.30 3.30 3.45
C GLY A 91 -7.04 2.05 2.59
N GLU A 92 -5.81 1.52 2.58
CA GLU A 92 -5.49 0.26 1.93
C GLU A 92 -6.12 -0.92 2.68
N ALA A 93 -6.52 -1.94 1.92
CA ALA A 93 -7.14 -3.14 2.46
C ALA A 93 -6.40 -4.39 1.98
N TYR A 94 -6.39 -5.42 2.83
CA TYR A 94 -5.57 -6.61 2.66
C TYR A 94 -6.33 -7.86 3.03
N ILE A 95 -6.11 -8.95 2.29
CA ILE A 95 -6.47 -10.31 2.70
C ILE A 95 -5.18 -11.01 3.12
N ALA A 96 -5.16 -11.58 4.31
CA ALA A 96 -4.08 -12.44 4.77
C ALA A 96 -4.55 -13.89 4.85
N SER A 97 -3.64 -14.82 4.54
CA SER A 97 -3.81 -16.24 4.85
C SER A 97 -2.57 -16.74 5.57
N TYR A 98 -2.74 -17.48 6.65
CA TYR A 98 -1.65 -18.09 7.40
C TYR A 98 -1.91 -19.57 7.65
N HIS A 99 -0.89 -20.39 7.43
CA HIS A 99 -0.90 -21.79 7.78
C HIS A 99 0.27 -22.11 8.73
N ASN A 100 -0.03 -22.29 10.01
CA ASN A 100 0.94 -22.45 11.11
C ASN A 100 1.82 -23.69 10.92
N ALA A 101 1.22 -24.85 10.63
CA ALA A 101 1.95 -26.11 10.50
C ALA A 101 3.01 -26.12 9.39
N THR A 102 2.84 -25.29 8.35
CA THR A 102 3.79 -25.16 7.24
C THR A 102 4.55 -23.83 7.27
N ASN A 103 4.25 -22.98 8.26
CA ASN A 103 4.70 -21.60 8.35
C ASN A 103 4.57 -20.80 7.04
N VAL A 104 3.46 -20.99 6.33
CA VAL A 104 3.19 -20.29 5.06
C VAL A 104 2.30 -19.10 5.35
N PHE A 105 2.74 -17.93 4.93
CA PHE A 105 1.99 -16.69 5.05
C PHE A 105 1.87 -16.02 3.68
N ASN A 106 0.67 -15.58 3.33
CA ASN A 106 0.42 -14.79 2.13
C ASN A 106 -0.37 -13.54 2.50
N LEU A 107 0.03 -12.42 1.90
CA LEU A 107 -0.66 -11.15 1.97
C LEU A 107 -1.06 -10.72 0.57
N PHE A 108 -2.33 -10.41 0.39
CA PHE A 108 -2.91 -9.97 -0.87
C PHE A 108 -3.50 -8.57 -0.69
N THR A 109 -3.05 -7.61 -1.48
CA THR A 109 -3.66 -6.29 -1.52
C THR A 109 -5.03 -6.37 -2.22
N ILE A 110 -6.07 -5.85 -1.57
CA ILE A 110 -7.39 -5.71 -2.18
C ILE A 110 -7.35 -4.54 -3.14
N ARG A 111 -7.82 -4.78 -4.37
CA ARG A 111 -7.98 -3.73 -5.38
C ARG A 111 -9.25 -2.94 -5.08
N THR A 112 -9.09 -1.64 -4.87
CA THR A 112 -10.17 -0.68 -4.57
C THR A 112 -10.05 0.51 -5.52
N THR A 113 -11.02 1.43 -5.49
CA THR A 113 -10.94 2.69 -6.24
C THR A 113 -9.77 3.59 -5.79
N LYS A 114 -9.10 3.27 -4.69
CA LYS A 114 -7.89 3.96 -4.25
C LYS A 114 -6.67 3.60 -5.12
N ASN A 115 -6.42 2.30 -5.28
CA ASN A 115 -5.22 1.78 -5.95
C ASN A 115 -5.50 1.25 -7.38
N THR A 116 -6.68 1.55 -7.92
CA THR A 116 -7.05 1.24 -9.30
C THR A 116 -7.82 2.37 -9.98
N THR A 117 -7.65 2.45 -11.31
CA THR A 117 -8.38 3.36 -12.20
C THR A 117 -9.04 2.54 -13.29
N VAL A 118 -10.07 3.11 -13.92
CA VAL A 118 -10.75 2.49 -15.04
C VAL A 118 -10.42 3.29 -16.29
N ASP A 119 -9.85 2.64 -17.30
CA ASP A 119 -9.54 3.30 -18.56
C ASP A 119 -10.79 3.59 -19.39
N ALA A 120 -10.62 4.31 -20.51
CA ALA A 120 -11.72 4.67 -21.40
C ALA A 120 -12.50 3.47 -21.98
N ASN A 121 -11.94 2.26 -21.94
CA ASN A 121 -12.57 1.04 -22.42
C ASN A 121 -13.17 0.19 -21.28
N GLY A 122 -13.12 0.66 -20.03
CA GLY A 122 -13.64 -0.07 -18.88
C GLY A 122 -12.67 -1.05 -18.24
N PHE A 123 -11.39 -1.07 -18.63
CA PHE A 123 -10.40 -1.96 -18.00
C PHE A 123 -9.88 -1.37 -16.70
N ILE A 124 -9.85 -2.20 -15.65
CA ILE A 124 -9.23 -1.84 -14.36
C ILE A 124 -7.72 -1.92 -14.50
N LYS A 125 -7.03 -0.81 -14.19
CA LYS A 125 -5.58 -0.67 -14.20
C LYS A 125 -5.09 -0.24 -12.82
N ALA A 126 -3.82 -0.49 -12.52
CA ALA A 126 -3.20 0.09 -11.34
C ALA A 126 -3.31 1.62 -11.38
N ALA A 127 -3.72 2.20 -10.26
CA ALA A 127 -3.74 3.65 -10.07
C ALA A 127 -2.92 4.01 -8.84
N SER A 128 -2.43 5.25 -8.89
CA SER A 128 -1.46 5.86 -8.00
C SER A 128 -0.04 5.87 -8.58
N PRO A 129 0.62 7.04 -8.51
CA PRO A 129 0.06 8.38 -8.75
C PRO A 129 -0.23 8.60 -10.23
N ILE A 130 -1.29 9.35 -10.58
CA ILE A 130 -1.65 9.63 -11.98
C ILE A 130 -1.88 11.13 -12.19
N VAL A 131 -1.25 11.66 -13.24
CA VAL A 131 -1.48 13.00 -13.80
C VAL A 131 -2.26 12.86 -15.10
N LYS A 132 -3.40 13.54 -15.20
CA LYS A 132 -4.10 13.74 -16.47
C LYS A 132 -3.57 15.00 -17.12
N LEU A 133 -2.86 14.85 -18.23
CA LEU A 133 -2.31 15.95 -19.00
C LEU A 133 -3.29 16.39 -20.09
N PHE A 134 -3.75 17.64 -20.01
CA PHE A 134 -4.54 18.33 -21.03
C PHE A 134 -3.68 19.36 -21.76
N ALA A 135 -4.19 19.94 -22.85
CA ALA A 135 -3.44 20.90 -23.66
C ALA A 135 -2.93 22.13 -22.93
N ASN A 136 -3.59 22.55 -21.84
CA ASN A 136 -3.26 23.78 -21.10
C ASN A 136 -3.35 23.60 -19.58
N SER A 137 -3.52 22.37 -19.08
CA SER A 137 -3.71 22.11 -17.66
C SER A 137 -3.39 20.66 -17.33
N ILE A 138 -3.24 20.39 -16.04
CA ILE A 138 -3.16 19.04 -15.50
C ILE A 138 -4.25 18.83 -14.45
N GLU A 139 -4.70 17.59 -14.27
CA GLU A 139 -5.47 17.16 -13.09
C GLU A 139 -4.70 16.06 -12.37
N LEU A 140 -4.59 16.19 -11.04
CA LEU A 140 -3.90 15.24 -10.18
C LEU A 140 -4.91 14.35 -9.46
N ASN A 141 -4.68 13.05 -9.41
CA ASN A 141 -5.39 12.19 -8.47
C ASN A 141 -4.89 12.44 -7.03
N GLU A 142 -5.56 11.89 -6.01
CA GLU A 142 -5.19 12.15 -4.61
C GLU A 142 -3.72 11.80 -4.32
N ASP A 143 -3.21 10.65 -4.78
CA ASP A 143 -1.83 10.27 -4.52
C ASP A 143 -0.81 11.14 -5.28
N ALA A 144 -1.17 11.70 -6.45
CA ALA A 144 -0.29 12.61 -7.17
C ALA A 144 -0.17 13.98 -6.50
N LYS A 145 -1.13 14.35 -5.63
CA LYS A 145 -1.05 15.60 -4.84
C LYS A 145 -0.01 15.54 -3.73
N ASP A 146 0.45 14.35 -3.35
CA ASP A 146 1.52 14.17 -2.37
C ASP A 146 2.88 14.60 -2.95
N GLN A 147 3.00 14.68 -4.29
CA GLN A 147 4.17 15.22 -4.98
C GLN A 147 3.96 16.71 -5.31
N GLU A 148 5.04 17.51 -5.26
CA GLU A 148 5.01 18.95 -5.61
C GLU A 148 4.96 19.18 -7.13
N ILE A 149 3.96 18.58 -7.79
CA ILE A 149 3.87 18.57 -9.26
C ILE A 149 3.47 19.95 -9.79
N THR A 150 4.25 20.44 -10.75
CA THR A 150 3.91 21.66 -11.51
C THR A 150 3.93 21.38 -13.01
N PHE A 151 3.14 22.17 -13.74
CA PHE A 151 2.97 22.03 -15.18
C PHE A 151 3.39 23.31 -15.91
N GLU A 152 4.15 23.15 -16.98
CA GLU A 152 4.52 24.22 -17.89
C GLU A 152 4.29 23.80 -19.34
N LYS A 153 3.66 24.67 -20.13
CA LYS A 153 3.52 24.49 -21.58
C LYS A 153 4.59 25.32 -22.27
N LEU A 154 5.57 24.66 -22.86
CA LEU A 154 6.70 25.31 -23.54
C LEU A 154 6.34 25.75 -24.97
N GLY A 155 5.38 25.07 -25.59
CA GLY A 155 4.96 25.35 -26.96
C GLY A 155 3.73 24.54 -27.37
N THR A 156 3.40 24.59 -28.66
CA THR A 156 2.36 23.70 -29.21
C THR A 156 2.84 22.26 -29.10
N GLY A 157 2.06 21.42 -28.41
CA GLY A 157 2.41 20.02 -28.19
C GLY A 157 3.72 19.81 -27.45
N ASP A 158 4.17 20.75 -26.62
CA ASP A 158 5.39 20.62 -25.80
C ASP A 158 5.05 20.94 -24.34
N TYR A 159 5.09 19.91 -23.50
CA TYR A 159 4.61 19.92 -22.12
C TYR A 159 5.72 19.45 -21.18
N LEU A 160 5.89 20.17 -20.08
CA LEU A 160 6.87 19.88 -19.05
C LEU A 160 6.16 19.69 -17.71
N ILE A 161 6.40 18.55 -17.08
CA ILE A 161 5.90 18.21 -15.75
C ILE A 161 7.10 18.15 -14.81
N LYS A 162 7.08 18.97 -13.76
CA LYS A 162 8.19 19.10 -12.81
C LYS A 162 7.76 18.62 -11.43
N GLY A 163 8.75 18.30 -10.59
CA GLY A 163 8.51 17.91 -9.18
C GLY A 163 7.93 16.50 -8.99
N SER A 164 7.85 15.72 -10.07
CA SER A 164 7.47 14.31 -9.99
C SER A 164 8.66 13.43 -9.64
N LEU A 165 8.42 12.25 -9.08
CA LEU A 165 9.43 11.22 -8.84
C LEU A 165 9.76 10.36 -10.08
N GLY A 166 9.38 10.83 -11.28
CA GLY A 166 9.54 10.12 -12.54
C GLY A 166 8.34 9.23 -12.91
N PHE A 167 8.48 8.45 -13.99
CA PHE A 167 7.44 7.51 -14.43
C PHE A 167 7.31 6.29 -13.50
N ALA A 168 6.14 5.67 -13.49
CA ALA A 168 5.94 4.40 -12.81
C ALA A 168 6.95 3.34 -13.28
N GLN A 169 7.56 2.64 -12.33
CA GLN A 169 8.58 1.61 -12.59
C GLN A 169 7.98 0.24 -12.97
N GLU A 170 6.68 0.04 -12.69
CA GLU A 170 5.97 -1.20 -12.96
C GLU A 170 4.65 -0.97 -13.68
N GLY A 171 4.36 -1.80 -14.68
CA GLY A 171 3.10 -1.76 -15.42
C GLY A 171 3.08 -0.70 -16.53
N TRP A 172 2.01 0.09 -16.57
CA TRP A 172 1.81 1.16 -17.56
C TRP A 172 2.24 2.52 -16.99
N TYR A 173 2.67 3.42 -17.86
CA TYR A 173 3.11 4.77 -17.48
C TYR A 173 2.56 5.89 -18.39
N ILE A 174 2.19 5.60 -19.65
CA ILE A 174 1.49 6.54 -20.54
C ILE A 174 0.30 5.83 -21.17
N GLU A 175 -0.89 6.43 -21.07
CA GLU A 175 -2.06 6.06 -21.87
C GLU A 175 -2.49 7.25 -22.74
N ILE A 176 -2.51 7.02 -24.06
CA ILE A 176 -2.81 8.03 -25.07
C ILE A 176 -4.30 7.98 -25.39
N PRO A 177 -4.98 9.13 -25.58
CA PRO A 177 -6.40 9.14 -25.91
C PRO A 177 -6.65 8.46 -27.26
N LYS A 178 -7.67 7.59 -27.30
CA LYS A 178 -8.09 6.84 -28.49
C LYS A 178 -9.46 7.30 -29.00
N ASP A 179 -9.66 7.28 -30.31
CA ASP A 179 -10.96 7.53 -30.93
C ASP A 179 -11.92 6.33 -30.75
N ALA A 180 -13.15 6.45 -31.23
CA ALA A 180 -14.16 5.39 -31.15
C ALA A 180 -13.78 4.10 -31.90
N ASN A 181 -12.82 4.18 -32.82
CA ASN A 181 -12.31 3.05 -33.58
C ASN A 181 -11.03 2.45 -32.96
N GLY A 182 -10.59 2.97 -31.81
CA GLY A 182 -9.39 2.52 -31.10
C GLY A 182 -8.08 3.15 -31.60
N ASN A 183 -8.12 4.10 -32.55
CA ASN A 183 -6.91 4.75 -33.04
C ASN A 183 -6.45 5.83 -32.04
N THR A 184 -5.15 5.90 -31.78
CA THR A 184 -4.58 7.03 -31.01
C THR A 184 -4.88 8.35 -31.71
N VAL A 185 -5.25 9.40 -30.98
CA VAL A 185 -5.61 10.68 -31.61
C VAL A 185 -4.36 11.50 -31.95
N VAL A 186 -3.30 11.35 -31.14
CA VAL A 186 -2.00 12.04 -31.27
C VAL A 186 -0.85 11.02 -31.20
N ALA A 187 0.30 11.34 -31.78
CA ALA A 187 1.55 10.67 -31.45
C ALA A 187 2.17 11.35 -30.23
N VAL A 188 2.73 10.57 -29.30
CA VAL A 188 3.35 11.08 -28.07
C VAL A 188 4.78 10.60 -28.01
N LEU A 189 5.71 11.52 -27.79
CA LEU A 189 7.09 11.24 -27.38
C LEU A 189 7.24 11.72 -25.94
N TYR A 190 8.02 10.99 -25.15
CA TYR A 190 8.25 11.33 -23.77
C TYR A 190 9.67 10.95 -23.35
N GLU A 191 10.22 11.71 -22.42
CA GLU A 191 11.54 11.50 -21.85
C GLU A 191 11.56 11.98 -20.40
N THR A 192 12.38 11.33 -19.58
CA THR A 192 12.79 11.87 -18.28
C THR A 192 14.08 12.66 -18.49
N LEU A 193 14.04 13.95 -18.15
CA LEU A 193 15.18 14.85 -18.25
C LEU A 193 16.21 14.55 -17.15
N GLU A 194 17.44 15.04 -17.32
CA GLU A 194 18.53 14.83 -16.35
C GLU A 194 18.21 15.33 -14.93
N ASN A 195 17.34 16.33 -14.81
CA ASN A 195 16.88 16.88 -13.54
C ASN A 195 15.68 16.11 -12.94
N GLY A 196 15.20 15.05 -13.59
CA GLY A 196 14.06 14.24 -13.17
C GLY A 196 12.70 14.71 -13.69
N ASP A 197 12.62 15.88 -14.35
CA ASP A 197 11.37 16.37 -14.94
C ASP A 197 10.94 15.52 -16.13
N LEU A 198 9.64 15.48 -16.40
CA LEU A 198 9.08 14.73 -17.53
C LEU A 198 8.74 15.67 -18.68
N SER A 199 9.38 15.45 -19.83
CA SER A 199 9.10 16.13 -21.09
C SER A 199 8.16 15.25 -21.91
N ILE A 200 6.99 15.79 -22.25
CA ILE A 200 5.96 15.12 -23.04
C ILE A 200 5.67 15.96 -24.28
N LYS A 201 5.87 15.39 -25.46
CA LYS A 201 5.67 16.07 -26.74
C LYS A 201 4.64 15.36 -27.60
N THR A 202 3.76 16.11 -28.23
CA THR A 202 2.65 15.58 -29.02
C THR A 202 2.67 16.10 -30.45
N TYR A 203 2.43 15.20 -31.39
CA TYR A 203 2.55 15.46 -32.83
C TYR A 203 1.37 14.93 -33.61
N LYS A 204 1.19 15.46 -34.83
CA LYS A 204 0.40 14.75 -35.84
C LYS A 204 1.03 13.39 -36.13
N ARG A 205 0.19 12.48 -36.60
CA ARG A 205 0.63 11.15 -37.03
C ARG A 205 0.88 11.18 -38.53
N LYS A 206 1.97 10.57 -38.97
CA LYS A 206 2.24 10.29 -40.39
C LYS A 206 2.49 8.81 -40.60
N PHE A 207 2.16 8.32 -41.79
CA PHE A 207 2.53 6.96 -42.18
C PHE A 207 3.93 7.01 -42.80
N ASP A 208 4.85 6.29 -42.18
CA ASP A 208 6.17 6.05 -42.72
C ASP A 208 6.11 4.82 -43.63
N PHE A 209 6.39 5.02 -44.91
CA PHE A 209 6.32 3.97 -45.92
C PHE A 209 7.49 3.00 -45.85
N ASP A 210 8.64 3.41 -45.32
CA ASP A 210 9.86 2.59 -45.30
C ASP A 210 9.74 1.50 -44.22
N ILE A 211 9.17 1.85 -43.07
CA ILE A 211 8.91 0.90 -41.97
C ILE A 211 7.45 0.44 -41.90
N ALA A 212 6.60 0.90 -42.82
CA ALA A 212 5.17 0.59 -42.91
C ALA A 212 4.43 0.81 -41.58
N ALA A 213 4.73 1.90 -40.87
CA ALA A 213 4.22 2.18 -39.53
C ALA A 213 3.72 3.62 -39.39
N VAL A 214 2.77 3.84 -38.49
CA VAL A 214 2.34 5.19 -38.12
C VAL A 214 3.29 5.75 -37.06
N VAL A 215 3.98 6.84 -37.38
CA VAL A 215 4.96 7.50 -36.52
C VAL A 215 4.58 8.95 -36.21
N ALA A 216 5.30 9.56 -35.27
CA ALA A 216 5.19 10.98 -34.97
C ALA A 216 5.71 11.82 -36.14
N ASP A 217 4.93 12.81 -36.55
CA ASP A 217 5.36 13.82 -37.51
C ASP A 217 6.03 14.98 -36.78
N LEU A 218 7.35 14.87 -36.60
CA LEU A 218 8.14 15.81 -35.79
C LEU A 218 8.07 17.26 -36.26
N ASP A 219 7.77 17.48 -37.54
CA ASP A 219 7.63 18.81 -38.15
C ASP A 219 6.24 19.44 -37.91
N ASN A 220 5.27 18.66 -37.43
CA ASN A 220 3.90 19.06 -37.20
C ASN A 220 3.48 18.79 -35.74
N PRO A 221 3.98 19.59 -34.77
CA PRO A 221 3.50 19.54 -33.40
C PRO A 221 1.99 19.79 -33.34
N LEU A 222 1.31 19.08 -32.46
CA LEU A 222 -0.15 19.14 -32.31
C LEU A 222 -0.50 19.08 -30.83
N ASP A 223 -1.23 20.08 -30.35
CA ASP A 223 -1.75 20.05 -28.98
C ASP A 223 -2.74 18.89 -28.76
N ILE A 224 -2.82 18.41 -27.52
CA ILE A 224 -3.84 17.44 -27.08
C ILE A 224 -5.24 18.00 -27.41
N PRO A 225 -6.09 17.29 -28.16
CA PRO A 225 -7.40 17.82 -28.53
C PRO A 225 -8.29 18.13 -27.33
N THR A 226 -9.12 19.18 -27.46
CA THR A 226 -10.06 19.59 -26.40
C THR A 226 -10.96 18.43 -25.97
N GLY A 227 -11.12 18.26 -24.65
CA GLY A 227 -11.91 17.16 -24.07
C GLY A 227 -11.20 15.80 -24.08
N ARG A 228 -9.91 15.75 -24.45
CA ARG A 228 -9.04 14.58 -24.32
C ARG A 228 -7.87 14.91 -23.40
N TRP A 229 -7.27 13.88 -22.83
CA TRP A 229 -6.08 13.97 -21.99
C TRP A 229 -5.19 12.75 -22.24
N ILE A 230 -3.93 12.86 -21.82
CA ILE A 230 -3.00 11.74 -21.68
C ILE A 230 -2.94 11.39 -20.19
N ASP A 231 -3.15 10.12 -19.84
CA ASP A 231 -2.91 9.66 -18.47
C ASP A 231 -1.43 9.32 -18.32
N ILE A 232 -0.78 9.92 -17.32
CA ILE A 232 0.64 9.74 -17.01
C ILE A 232 0.71 9.16 -15.61
N ARG A 233 1.20 7.93 -15.49
CA ARG A 233 1.41 7.30 -14.18
C ARG A 233 2.82 7.56 -13.69
N LEU A 234 2.92 8.11 -12.51
CA LEU A 234 4.16 8.49 -11.85
C LEU A 234 4.65 7.39 -10.91
N HIS A 235 5.90 7.51 -10.50
CA HIS A 235 6.45 6.71 -9.42
C HIS A 235 5.83 7.14 -8.09
N GLU A 236 5.45 6.18 -7.24
CA GLU A 236 4.91 6.48 -5.91
C GLU A 236 6.04 6.92 -4.99
N GLU A 237 5.73 7.79 -4.02
CA GLU A 237 6.70 8.11 -2.97
C GLU A 237 6.89 6.88 -2.08
N PRO A 238 8.14 6.45 -1.80
CA PRO A 238 8.35 5.36 -0.87
C PRO A 238 7.82 5.78 0.50
N VAL A 239 6.85 5.03 1.04
CA VAL A 239 6.38 5.24 2.41
C VAL A 239 7.61 5.18 3.32
N PRO A 240 7.89 6.22 4.13
CA PRO A 240 9.09 6.25 4.95
C PRO A 240 9.15 5.00 5.81
N GLU A 241 10.21 4.21 5.63
CA GLU A 241 10.48 3.10 6.53
C GLU A 241 10.64 3.67 7.94
N PRO A 242 9.97 3.13 8.97
CA PRO A 242 10.17 3.60 10.32
C PRO A 242 11.64 3.44 10.67
N GLU A 243 12.30 4.56 10.99
CA GLU A 243 13.69 4.56 11.46
C GLU A 243 13.79 3.55 12.61
N GLU A 244 14.58 2.48 12.42
CA GLU A 244 14.86 1.55 13.50
C GLU A 244 15.47 2.37 14.65
N PRO A 245 14.87 2.36 15.86
CA PRO A 245 15.48 3.05 16.97
C PRO A 245 16.86 2.45 17.17
N LEU A 246 17.90 3.26 16.99
CA LEU A 246 19.26 2.88 17.34
C LEU A 246 19.19 2.33 18.76
N SER A 247 19.52 1.05 18.91
CA SER A 247 19.57 0.39 20.19
C SER A 247 20.56 1.16 21.07
N GLU A 248 20.06 2.01 21.93
CA GLU A 248 20.78 2.51 23.10
C GLU A 248 20.91 1.36 24.09
N THR A 249 21.70 0.33 23.75
CA THR A 249 22.17 -0.59 24.77
C THR A 249 23.07 0.24 25.68
N PRO A 250 22.77 0.36 26.99
CA PRO A 250 23.67 1.03 27.91
C PRO A 250 25.05 0.39 27.80
N VAL A 251 26.12 1.20 27.81
CA VAL A 251 27.52 0.76 27.59
C VAL A 251 27.92 -0.43 28.49
N GLU A 252 27.24 -0.60 29.61
CA GLU A 252 27.43 -1.69 30.58
C GLU A 252 26.99 -3.08 30.06
N PHE A 253 26.12 -3.15 29.05
CA PHE A 253 25.60 -4.40 28.47
C PHE A 253 26.20 -4.75 27.10
N GLN A 254 27.19 -4.00 26.61
CA GLN A 254 27.94 -4.39 25.41
C GLN A 254 28.82 -5.62 25.72
N PRO A 255 28.95 -6.59 24.78
CA PRO A 255 29.60 -7.89 25.02
C PRO A 255 31.09 -7.79 25.41
N THR A 256 31.72 -6.65 25.19
CA THR A 256 33.08 -6.34 25.63
C THR A 256 33.24 -6.20 27.15
N ASN A 257 32.17 -5.90 27.90
CA ASN A 257 32.23 -5.66 29.34
C ASN A 257 31.75 -6.84 30.21
N LEU A 258 31.05 -7.81 29.62
CA LEU A 258 30.63 -9.04 30.32
C LEU A 258 31.83 -9.86 30.82
N SER A 259 32.91 -9.91 30.05
CA SER A 259 34.15 -10.59 30.43
C SER A 259 34.89 -9.89 31.57
N GLN A 260 34.79 -8.56 31.69
CA GLN A 260 35.36 -7.82 32.82
C GLN A 260 34.52 -7.94 34.10
N ALA A 261 33.19 -7.92 33.99
CA ALA A 261 32.29 -8.10 35.14
C ALA A 261 32.40 -9.51 35.76
N VAL A 262 32.52 -10.55 34.92
CA VAL A 262 32.73 -11.93 35.37
C VAL A 262 34.11 -12.12 36.02
N ALA A 263 35.15 -11.46 35.51
CA ALA A 263 36.50 -11.52 36.09
C ALA A 263 36.58 -10.84 37.46
N ALA A 264 35.88 -9.71 37.66
CA ALA A 264 35.84 -9.01 38.95
C ALA A 264 35.09 -9.81 40.03
N ALA A 265 34.03 -10.54 39.66
CA ALA A 265 33.28 -11.40 40.58
C ALA A 265 34.08 -12.64 41.03
N MET A 266 35.03 -13.12 40.23
CA MET A 266 35.88 -14.28 40.56
C MET A 266 37.10 -13.94 41.43
N ILE A 267 37.39 -12.65 41.69
CA ILE A 267 38.49 -12.20 42.56
C ILE A 267 37.98 -11.86 43.99
N GLY A 268 36.67 -11.90 44.20
CA GLY A 268 36.00 -11.50 45.46
C GLY A 268 35.48 -12.63 46.35
N VAL A 269 36.01 -13.86 46.28
CA VAL A 269 35.74 -14.95 47.24
C VAL A 269 37.05 -15.55 47.74
#